data_AF-A0A3D9BEI7-F1
#
_entry.id   AF-A0A3D9BEI7-F1
#
_cell.length_a   1.000
_cell.length_b   1.000
_cell.length_c   1.000
_cell.angle_alpha   90.00
_cell.angle_beta   90.00
_cell.angle_gamma   90.00
#
_symmetry.space_group_name_H-M   'P 1'
#
loop_
_entity.id
_entity.type
_entity.pdbx_description
1 polymer ?
#
loop_
_entity_poly.entity_id
_entity_poly.type
_entity_poly.pdbx_seq_one_letter_code
_entity_poly.pdbx_strand_id
1 'polypeptide(L)'
;MKLIDRISNINLSLPNDRKLKIIAASALCSFLCIIIIQRVIRPRHWHLTGFETFLQGTLPNFFASTGICSITFIYYNSFLKNGKNASLSKKIVFTSLFTFTGLTVWEIIQYFMCCPIDYDDIIMTALGCLTMSIIISIMYKL
;
A
#
# COMPACT_ATOMS: atom_id res chain seq x y z
N MET A 1 -21.49 17.90 -19.84
CA MET A 1 -20.30 18.43 -20.55
C MET A 1 -19.18 18.88 -19.61
N LYS A 2 -19.42 19.75 -18.61
CA LYS A 2 -18.38 20.28 -17.68
C LYS A 2 -17.56 19.26 -16.85
N LEU A 3 -18.02 18.02 -16.68
CA LEU A 3 -17.30 17.00 -15.89
C LEU A 3 -16.23 16.27 -16.72
N ILE A 4 -16.52 15.99 -17.99
CA ILE A 4 -15.62 15.29 -18.92
C ILE A 4 -14.43 16.20 -19.26
N ASP A 5 -14.69 17.50 -19.46
CA ASP A 5 -13.64 18.51 -19.69
C ASP A 5 -12.75 18.76 -18.46
N ARG A 6 -13.22 18.44 -17.24
CA ARG A 6 -12.39 18.49 -16.02
C ARG A 6 -11.47 17.29 -15.89
N ILE A 7 -11.90 16.12 -16.36
CA ILE A 7 -11.10 14.89 -16.34
C ILE A 7 -10.03 14.94 -17.45
N SER A 8 -10.36 15.49 -18.63
CA SER A 8 -9.41 15.65 -19.74
C SER A 8 -8.28 16.66 -19.46
N ASN A 9 -8.51 17.61 -18.55
CA ASN A 9 -7.50 18.58 -18.08
C ASN A 9 -6.72 18.14 -16.84
N ILE A 10 -6.91 16.90 -16.36
CA ILE A 10 -5.95 16.30 -15.44
C ILE A 10 -4.72 16.01 -16.28
N ASN A 11 -3.83 17.00 -16.39
CA ASN A 11 -2.44 16.77 -16.77
C ASN A 11 -1.87 15.82 -15.70
N LEU A 12 -2.03 14.52 -15.93
CA LEU A 12 -1.41 13.46 -15.16
C LEU A 12 0.07 13.40 -15.54
N SER A 13 0.73 14.57 -15.56
CA SER A 13 2.17 14.64 -15.64
C SER A 13 2.67 14.00 -14.36
N LEU A 14 3.17 12.76 -14.49
CA LEU A 14 3.86 12.10 -13.41
C LEU A 14 4.86 13.10 -12.83
N PRO A 15 4.84 13.34 -11.51
CA PRO A 15 5.78 14.25 -10.88
C PRO A 15 7.19 13.90 -11.35
N ASN A 16 7.91 14.86 -11.92
CA ASN A 16 9.30 14.62 -12.36
C ASN A 16 10.28 14.47 -11.17
N ASP A 17 9.74 14.38 -9.95
CA ASP A 17 10.48 14.12 -8.73
C ASP A 17 10.96 12.65 -8.72
N ARG A 18 12.28 12.49 -8.76
CA ARG A 18 12.96 11.19 -8.67
C ARG A 18 12.50 10.40 -7.44
N LYS A 19 12.22 11.06 -6.32
CA LYS A 19 11.76 10.43 -5.07
C LYS A 19 10.40 9.77 -5.26
N LEU A 20 9.46 10.47 -5.92
CA LEU A 20 8.13 9.92 -6.21
C LEU A 20 8.17 8.77 -7.20
N LYS A 21 9.08 8.79 -8.19
CA LYS A 21 9.28 7.66 -9.12
C LYS A 21 9.74 6.40 -8.40
N ILE A 22 10.65 6.53 -7.42
CA ILE A 22 11.10 5.40 -6.60
C ILE A 22 9.96 4.86 -5.74
N ILE A 23 9.15 5.74 -5.12
CA ILE A 23 7.96 5.33 -4.35
C ILE A 23 6.91 4.65 -5.26
N ALA A 24 6.77 5.10 -6.50
CA ALA A 24 5.87 4.45 -7.46
C ALA A 24 6.40 3.05 -7.85
N ALA A 25 7.72 2.92 -8.05
CA ALA A 25 8.35 1.63 -8.32
C ALA A 25 8.21 0.65 -7.14
N SER A 26 8.32 1.12 -5.89
CA SER A 26 8.08 0.27 -4.72
C SER A 26 6.62 -0.20 -4.64
N ALA A 27 5.67 0.65 -5.04
CA ALA A 27 4.27 0.25 -5.13
C ALA A 27 4.08 -0.88 -6.14
N LEU A 28 4.60 -0.70 -7.37
CA LEU A 28 4.52 -1.71 -8.43
C LEU A 28 5.16 -3.02 -8.00
N CYS A 29 6.35 -2.96 -7.40
CA CYS A 29 7.05 -4.13 -6.88
C CYS A 29 6.20 -4.86 -5.83
N SER A 30 5.57 -4.13 -4.91
CA SER A 30 4.72 -4.71 -3.87
C SER A 30 3.52 -5.46 -4.48
N PHE A 31 2.82 -4.87 -5.45
CA PHE A 31 1.70 -5.55 -6.12
C PHE A 31 2.16 -6.77 -6.93
N LEU A 32 3.33 -6.71 -7.56
CA LEU A 32 3.91 -7.88 -8.22
C LEU A 32 4.21 -9.01 -7.23
N CYS A 33 4.75 -8.70 -6.06
CA CYS A 33 4.97 -9.68 -4.99
C CYS A 33 3.66 -10.37 -4.57
N ILE A 34 2.57 -9.63 -4.42
CA ILE A 34 1.24 -10.21 -4.11
C ILE A 34 0.83 -11.20 -5.20
N ILE A 35 0.94 -10.82 -6.48
CA ILE A 35 0.58 -11.68 -7.60
C ILE A 35 1.43 -12.95 -7.60
N ILE A 36 2.75 -12.82 -7.42
CA ILE A 36 3.67 -13.96 -7.38
C ILE A 36 3.30 -14.90 -6.24
N ILE A 37 3.09 -14.40 -5.02
CA ILE A 37 2.75 -15.23 -3.88
C ILE A 37 1.42 -15.96 -4.11
N GLN A 38 0.36 -15.23 -4.47
CA GLN A 38 -0.99 -15.79 -4.58
C GLN A 38 -1.17 -16.70 -5.81
N ARG A 39 -0.49 -16.42 -6.93
CA ARG A 39 -0.70 -17.14 -8.20
C ARG A 39 0.38 -18.15 -8.54
N VAL A 40 1.60 -17.96 -8.03
CA VAL A 40 2.73 -18.83 -8.39
C VAL A 40 3.14 -19.73 -7.22
N ILE A 41 3.26 -19.17 -6.01
CA ILE A 41 3.80 -19.91 -4.86
C ILE A 41 2.69 -20.69 -4.14
N ARG A 42 1.59 -20.03 -3.77
CA ARG A 42 0.48 -20.63 -2.99
C ARG A 42 -0.14 -21.87 -3.62
N PRO A 43 -0.36 -21.94 -4.95
CA PRO A 43 -0.99 -23.11 -5.57
C PRO A 43 -0.08 -24.35 -5.61
N ARG A 44 1.23 -24.22 -5.37
CA ARG A 44 2.17 -25.34 -5.56
C ARG A 44 2.20 -26.35 -4.42
N HIS A 45 1.37 -26.19 -3.38
CA HIS A 45 1.19 -27.11 -2.24
C HIS A 45 2.50 -27.77 -1.77
N TRP A 46 3.53 -26.96 -1.54
CA TRP A 46 4.80 -27.44 -1.01
C TRP A 46 4.63 -27.92 0.43
N HIS A 47 5.45 -28.88 0.86
CA HIS A 47 5.59 -29.24 2.27
C HIS A 47 6.35 -28.14 3.01
N LEU A 48 5.62 -27.06 3.32
CA LEU A 48 6.14 -25.90 4.02
C LEU A 48 6.23 -26.17 5.51
N THR A 49 7.25 -25.60 6.14
CA THR A 49 7.33 -25.50 7.60
C THR A 49 6.24 -24.56 8.13
N GLY A 50 5.96 -24.61 9.44
CA GLY A 50 4.95 -23.74 10.06
C GLY A 50 5.23 -22.24 9.83
N PHE A 51 6.50 -21.84 9.87
CA PHE A 51 6.91 -20.45 9.63
C PHE A 51 6.71 -20.02 8.17
N GLU A 52 7.04 -20.89 7.21
CA GLU A 52 6.84 -20.58 5.78
C GLU A 52 5.35 -20.53 5.43
N THR A 53 4.53 -21.37 6.05
CA THR A 53 3.08 -21.35 5.90
C THR A 53 2.50 -20.04 6.43
N PHE A 54 2.96 -19.60 7.61
CA PHE A 54 2.61 -18.31 8.19
C PHE A 54 2.99 -17.16 7.25
N LEU A 55 4.24 -17.09 6.80
CA LEU A 55 4.70 -16.03 5.90
C LEU A 55 3.91 -16.04 4.58
N GLN A 56 3.67 -17.20 4.00
CA GLN A 56 2.90 -17.30 2.76
C GLN A 56 1.45 -16.81 2.94
N GLY A 57 0.86 -17.04 4.11
CA GLY A 57 -0.47 -16.55 4.47
C GLY A 57 -0.52 -15.03 4.58
N THR A 58 0.46 -14.43 5.25
CA THR A 58 0.35 -13.04 5.75
C THR A 58 1.19 -12.01 4.98
N LEU A 59 2.23 -12.44 4.24
CA LEU A 59 3.01 -11.57 3.36
C LEU A 59 2.17 -10.81 2.31
N PRO A 60 1.11 -11.38 1.72
CA PRO A 60 0.23 -10.62 0.84
C PRO A 60 -0.32 -9.34 1.47
N ASN A 61 -0.70 -9.35 2.75
CA ASN A 61 -1.21 -8.17 3.45
C ASN A 61 -0.11 -7.17 3.78
N PHE A 62 1.09 -7.64 4.13
CA PHE A 62 2.27 -6.77 4.22
C PHE A 62 2.50 -6.02 2.91
N PHE A 63 2.58 -6.72 1.78
CA PHE A 63 2.80 -6.09 0.47
C PHE A 63 1.62 -5.24 0.00
N ALA A 64 0.38 -5.62 0.32
CA ALA A 64 -0.77 -4.78 0.03
C ALA A 64 -0.67 -3.43 0.75
N SER A 65 -0.28 -3.45 2.03
CA SER A 65 -0.13 -2.23 2.82
C SER A 65 1.04 -1.36 2.34
N THR A 66 2.19 -1.92 1.97
CA THR A 66 3.30 -1.12 1.40
C THR A 66 2.92 -0.50 0.06
N GLY A 67 2.23 -1.25 -0.80
CA GLY A 67 1.78 -0.80 -2.12
C GLY A 67 0.72 0.30 -2.05
N ILE A 68 -0.33 0.09 -1.26
CA ILE A 68 -1.41 1.06 -1.08
C ILE A 68 -0.89 2.32 -0.38
N CYS A 69 -0.04 2.18 0.64
CA CYS A 69 0.54 3.34 1.34
C CYS A 69 1.39 4.19 0.39
N SER A 70 2.18 3.56 -0.48
CA SER A 70 2.96 4.25 -1.53
C SER A 70 2.08 5.04 -2.50
N ILE A 71 1.03 4.43 -3.04
CA ILE A 71 0.10 5.09 -3.98
C ILE A 71 -0.64 6.23 -3.28
N THR A 72 -1.13 5.99 -2.07
CA THR A 72 -1.85 7.00 -1.28
C THR A 72 -0.94 8.18 -0.98
N PHE A 73 0.35 7.95 -0.70
CA PHE A 73 1.33 9.02 -0.50
C PHE A 73 1.55 9.84 -1.76
N ILE A 74 1.73 9.19 -2.92
CA ILE A 74 1.86 9.89 -4.21
C ILE A 74 0.60 10.71 -4.48
N TYR A 75 -0.58 10.11 -4.27
CA TYR A 75 -1.86 10.78 -4.46
C TYR A 75 -1.98 12.02 -3.57
N TYR A 76 -1.72 11.86 -2.27
CA TYR A 76 -1.76 12.95 -1.30
C TYR A 76 -0.76 14.05 -1.67
N ASN A 77 0.49 13.69 -1.98
CA ASN A 77 1.57 14.64 -2.23
C ASN A 77 1.39 15.42 -3.54
N SER A 78 0.87 14.78 -4.59
CA SER A 78 0.86 15.34 -5.94
C SER A 78 -0.48 15.92 -6.37
N PHE A 79 -1.61 15.34 -5.93
CA PHE A 79 -2.93 15.67 -6.46
C PHE A 79 -3.82 16.43 -5.47
N LEU A 80 -3.63 16.26 -4.16
CA LEU A 80 -4.38 17.05 -3.18
C LEU A 80 -3.84 18.48 -3.11
N LYS A 81 -4.74 19.47 -3.23
CA LYS A 81 -4.39 20.91 -3.15
C LYS A 81 -3.63 21.27 -1.88
N ASN A 82 -4.02 20.67 -0.75
CA ASN A 82 -3.35 20.87 0.55
C ASN A 82 -2.07 20.01 0.68
N GLY A 83 -1.89 19.03 -0.20
CA GLY A 83 -0.83 18.05 -0.15
C GLY A 83 0.56 18.60 -0.40
N LYS A 84 0.71 19.61 -1.25
CA LYS A 84 2.01 20.24 -1.53
C LYS A 84 2.58 20.98 -0.31
N ASN A 85 1.72 21.66 0.44
CA ASN A 85 2.11 22.51 1.58
C ASN A 85 2.04 21.79 2.93
N ALA A 86 1.46 20.59 2.99
CA ALA A 86 1.40 19.80 4.21
C ALA A 86 2.81 19.34 4.64
N SER A 87 3.05 19.31 5.96
CA SER A 87 4.28 18.72 6.51
C SER A 87 4.38 17.24 6.20
N LEU A 88 5.60 16.73 6.02
CA LEU A 88 5.86 15.32 5.72
C LEU A 88 5.16 14.38 6.71
N SER A 89 5.21 14.69 8.01
CA SER A 89 4.57 13.90 9.05
C SER A 89 3.05 13.79 8.86
N LYS A 90 2.38 14.85 8.42
CA LYS A 90 0.93 14.81 8.12
C LYS A 90 0.63 13.90 6.95
N LYS A 91 1.48 13.92 5.90
CA LYS A 91 1.34 13.03 4.74
C LYS A 91 1.48 11.57 5.18
N ILE A 92 2.54 11.25 5.91
CA ILE A 92 2.82 9.89 6.40
C ILE A 92 1.70 9.38 7.30
N VAL A 93 1.26 10.18 8.28
CA VAL A 93 0.16 9.79 9.18
C VAL A 93 -1.11 9.53 8.39
N PHE A 94 -1.48 10.44 7.48
CA PHE A 94 -2.67 10.25 6.65
C PHE A 94 -2.59 8.96 5.82
N THR A 95 -1.47 8.74 5.13
CA THR A 95 -1.34 7.61 4.21
C THR A 95 -1.33 6.28 4.94
N SER A 96 -0.66 6.22 6.10
CA SER A 96 -0.62 5.03 6.93
C SER A 96 -1.96 4.73 7.57
N LEU A 97 -2.65 5.74 8.12
CA LEU A 97 -4.00 5.53 8.68
C LEU A 97 -5.00 5.15 7.60
N PHE A 98 -5.01 5.84 6.45
CA PHE A 98 -5.90 5.50 5.34
C PHE A 98 -5.71 4.05 4.88
N THR A 99 -4.45 3.64 4.71
CA THR A 99 -4.11 2.28 4.28
C THR A 99 -4.46 1.24 5.33
N PHE A 100 -4.05 1.47 6.57
CA PHE A 100 -4.30 0.56 7.69
C PHE A 100 -5.80 0.38 7.90
N THR A 101 -6.57 1.47 8.01
CA THR A 101 -8.04 1.41 8.13
C THR A 101 -8.66 0.71 6.93
N GLY A 102 -8.23 1.00 5.70
CA GLY A 102 -8.75 0.35 4.51
C GLY A 102 -8.59 -1.17 4.53
N LEU A 103 -7.40 -1.65 4.91
CA LEU A 103 -7.10 -3.08 4.99
C LEU A 103 -7.71 -3.75 6.22
N THR A 104 -7.81 -3.08 7.37
CA THR A 104 -8.57 -3.61 8.52
C THR A 104 -10.06 -3.72 8.21
N VAL A 105 -10.64 -2.74 7.51
CA VAL A 105 -12.03 -2.82 7.04
C VAL A 105 -12.19 -3.98 6.05
N TRP A 106 -11.19 -4.24 5.21
CA TRP A 106 -11.19 -5.39 4.32
C TRP A 106 -11.25 -6.72 5.08
N GLU A 107 -10.48 -6.89 6.15
CA GLU A 107 -10.56 -8.08 7.03
C GLU A 107 -11.96 -8.24 7.67
N ILE A 108 -12.57 -7.13 8.09
CA ILE A 108 -13.94 -7.14 8.61
C ILE A 108 -14.95 -7.53 7.52
N ILE A 109 -14.76 -7.09 6.28
CA ILE A 109 -15.61 -7.51 5.16
C ILE A 109 -15.46 -9.01 4.90
N GLN A 110 -14.23 -9.53 4.92
CA GLN A 110 -13.98 -10.97 4.77
C GLN A 110 -14.64 -11.79 5.87
N TYR A 111 -14.73 -11.24 7.09
CA TYR A 111 -15.50 -11.84 8.17
C TYR A 111 -16.97 -12.08 7.81
N PHE A 112 -17.61 -11.07 7.21
CA PHE A 112 -18.97 -11.21 6.71
C PHE A 112 -19.09 -12.16 5.50
N MET A 113 -17.98 -12.51 4.85
CA MET A 113 -17.89 -13.51 3.77
C MET A 113 -17.56 -14.94 4.28
N CYS A 114 -17.73 -15.19 5.59
CA CYS A 114 -17.48 -16.47 6.25
C CYS A 114 -15.99 -16.88 6.35
N CYS A 115 -15.06 -15.93 6.25
CA CYS A 115 -13.67 -16.15 6.66
C CYS A 115 -13.48 -15.71 8.12
N PRO A 116 -12.69 -16.39 8.96
CA PRO A 116 -12.34 -15.85 10.27
C PRO A 116 -11.51 -14.56 10.10
N ILE A 117 -11.61 -13.62 11.05
CA ILE A 117 -10.72 -12.47 11.10
C ILE A 117 -9.30 -12.98 11.36
N ASP A 118 -8.37 -12.65 10.47
CA ASP A 118 -6.95 -12.97 10.65
C ASP A 118 -6.24 -11.78 11.31
N TYR A 119 -5.91 -11.93 12.59
CA TYR A 119 -5.18 -10.89 13.33
C TYR A 119 -3.73 -10.74 12.87
N ASP A 120 -3.13 -11.80 12.33
CA ASP A 120 -1.77 -11.73 11.81
C ASP A 120 -1.73 -10.88 10.54
N ASP A 121 -2.79 -10.89 9.74
CA ASP A 121 -2.96 -10.00 8.59
C ASP A 121 -3.07 -8.52 8.99
N ILE A 122 -3.76 -8.22 10.10
CA ILE A 122 -3.82 -6.86 10.67
C ILE A 122 -2.42 -6.43 11.15
N ILE A 123 -1.67 -7.32 11.81
CA ILE A 123 -0.30 -7.04 12.26
C ILE A 123 0.62 -6.80 11.07
N MET A 124 0.56 -7.64 10.04
CA MET A 124 1.38 -7.52 8.83
C MET A 124 1.04 -6.26 8.04
N THR A 125 -0.22 -5.85 8.05
CA THR A 125 -0.67 -4.55 7.52
C THR A 125 -0.02 -3.38 8.28
N ALA A 126 0.01 -3.43 9.62
CA ALA A 126 0.66 -2.40 10.44
C ALA A 126 2.17 -2.34 10.13
N LEU A 127 2.82 -3.51 10.02
CA LEU A 127 4.24 -3.62 9.71
C LEU A 127 4.56 -3.02 8.34
N GLY A 128 3.80 -3.32 7.29
CA GLY A 128 4.06 -2.76 5.96
C GLY A 128 3.79 -1.25 5.90
N CYS A 129 2.77 -0.74 6.60
CA CYS A 129 2.57 0.71 6.76
C CYS A 129 3.76 1.38 7.45
N LEU A 130 4.31 0.76 8.51
CA LEU A 130 5.49 1.26 9.23
C LEU A 130 6.73 1.24 8.34
N THR A 131 7.00 0.14 7.64
CA THR A 131 8.12 0.01 6.71
C THR A 131 8.08 1.12 5.65
N MET A 132 6.92 1.33 5.02
CA MET A 132 6.80 2.35 3.98
C MET A 132 6.92 3.77 4.54
N SER A 133 6.39 4.02 5.74
CA SER A 133 6.57 5.30 6.45
C SER A 133 8.04 5.62 6.72
N ILE A 134 8.83 4.62 7.10
CA ILE A 134 10.28 4.74 7.31
C ILE A 134 10.98 5.04 5.99
N ILE A 135 10.68 4.30 4.92
CA ILE A 135 11.26 4.52 3.58
C ILE A 135 10.99 5.96 3.11
N ILE A 136 9.74 6.42 3.18
CA ILE A 136 9.36 7.79 2.80
C ILE A 136 10.12 8.81 3.67
N SER A 137 10.19 8.57 4.98
CA SER A 137 10.89 9.48 5.91
C SER A 137 12.37 9.62 5.56
N ILE A 138 13.06 8.52 5.26
CA ILE A 138 14.47 8.51 4.86
C ILE A 138 14.64 9.28 3.55
N MET A 139 13.78 8.99 2.56
CA MET A 139 13.89 9.61 1.23
C MET A 139 13.64 11.13 1.23
N TYR A 140 12.82 11.65 2.13
CA TYR A 140 12.49 13.08 2.19
C TYR A 140 13.25 13.87 3.26
N LYS A 141 13.92 13.21 4.21
CA LYS A 141 14.86 13.86 5.15
C LYS A 141 16.30 13.93 4.63
N LEU A 142 16.69 13.02 3.73
CA LEU A 142 17.90 13.13 2.90
C LEU A 142 17.64 13.99 1.66
#